data_AF-A0A3P9MBY1-F1
#
_entry.id   AF-A0A3P9MBY1-F1
#
_cell.length_a   1.000
_cell.length_b   1.000
_cell.length_c   1.000
_cell.angle_alpha   90.00
_cell.angle_beta   90.00
_cell.angle_gamma   90.00
#
_symmetry.space_group_name_H-M   'P 1'
#
loop_
_entity.id
_entity.type
_entity.pdbx_description
1 polymer ?
#
loop_
_entity_poly.entity_id
_entity_poly.type
_entity_poly.pdbx_seq_one_letter_code
_entity_poly.pdbx_strand_id
1 'polypeptide(L)'
;VSENKVLCHPSSVDSLSTSAATEDHVSMGGWAARKALRVVEHVEQVLAIELLAACQGIEFLRPLCTTTPLEKVYELVRTVAKPWIKDRFMSADIEAVQRLLLDQKVWGVAKPYIDKYKSEYIPESRPSSPTAFSLDPPSSPRKLL
;
A
#
# COMPACT_ATOMS: atom_id res chain seq x y z
N VAL A 1 -14.29 1.23 3.31
CA VAL A 1 -14.07 2.69 3.08
C VAL A 1 -14.96 3.58 3.95
N SER A 2 -16.30 3.40 4.00
CA SER A 2 -17.19 4.29 4.78
C SER A 2 -16.83 4.34 6.27
N GLU A 3 -16.60 3.17 6.90
CA GLU A 3 -16.19 3.08 8.30
C GLU A 3 -14.87 3.83 8.59
N ASN A 4 -13.89 3.77 7.68
CA ASN A 4 -12.63 4.49 7.83
C ASN A 4 -12.82 6.01 7.94
N LYS A 5 -13.86 6.57 7.30
CA LYS A 5 -14.14 8.01 7.40
C LYS A 5 -14.38 8.44 8.85
N VAL A 6 -15.05 7.61 9.64
CA VAL A 6 -15.28 7.86 11.08
C VAL A 6 -13.96 7.71 11.86
N LEU A 7 -13.18 6.67 11.59
CA LEU A 7 -11.90 6.40 12.25
C LEU A 7 -10.81 7.45 11.94
N CYS A 8 -10.97 8.23 10.87
CA CYS A 8 -10.06 9.30 10.49
C CYS A 8 -10.14 10.54 11.40
N HIS A 9 -11.15 10.66 12.28
CA HIS A 9 -11.16 11.73 13.28
C HIS A 9 -9.90 11.64 14.16
N PRO A 10 -9.10 12.71 14.29
CA PRO A 10 -7.84 12.66 15.03
C PRO A 10 -8.12 12.46 16.52
N SER A 11 -7.50 11.47 17.16
CA SER A 11 -7.69 11.26 18.61
C SER A 11 -6.86 12.22 19.44
N SER A 12 -5.75 12.72 18.88
CA SER A 12 -4.81 13.61 19.55
C SER A 12 -5.30 15.03 19.79
N VAL A 13 -6.49 15.39 19.29
CA VAL A 13 -7.12 16.69 19.57
C VAL A 13 -7.97 16.66 20.84
N ASP A 14 -8.19 15.48 21.40
CA ASP A 14 -8.89 15.29 22.67
C ASP A 14 -7.87 15.19 23.81
N SER A 15 -8.19 15.82 24.94
CA SER A 15 -7.39 15.79 26.16
C SER A 15 -8.32 15.89 27.36
N LEU A 16 -8.25 14.91 28.24
CA LEU A 16 -9.01 14.88 29.49
C LEU A 16 -8.01 14.86 30.64
N SER A 17 -8.07 15.89 31.48
CA SER A 17 -7.13 16.06 32.58
C SER A 17 -7.28 14.95 33.61
N THR A 18 -6.16 14.33 33.97
CA THR A 18 -6.08 13.26 34.96
C THR A 18 -5.37 13.75 36.22
N SER A 19 -5.51 13.01 37.33
CA SER A 19 -4.78 13.26 38.57
C SER A 19 -4.92 14.68 39.14
N ALA A 20 -6.16 15.14 39.35
CA ALA A 20 -6.47 16.45 39.93
C ALA A 20 -5.75 17.63 39.23
N ALA A 21 -5.74 17.60 37.89
CA ALA A 21 -5.08 18.59 37.03
C ALA A 21 -3.54 18.60 37.08
N THR A 22 -2.91 17.52 37.55
CA THR A 22 -1.45 17.34 37.43
C THR A 22 -1.07 16.93 36.00
N GLU A 23 -1.88 16.08 35.38
CA GLU A 23 -1.76 15.69 33.98
C GLU A 23 -2.87 16.40 33.21
N ASP A 24 -2.74 17.72 33.06
CA ASP A 24 -3.75 18.56 32.44
C ASP A 24 -3.80 18.45 30.91
N HIS A 25 -2.72 17.98 30.28
CA HIS A 25 -2.62 17.73 28.85
C HIS A 25 -2.15 16.30 28.52
N VAL A 26 -2.97 15.53 27.81
CA VAL A 26 -2.69 14.15 27.40
C VAL A 26 -2.90 13.95 25.91
N SER A 27 -2.19 13.00 25.30
CA SER A 27 -2.15 12.83 23.84
C SER A 27 -3.21 11.91 23.25
N MET A 28 -3.93 11.15 24.08
CA MET A 28 -4.84 10.06 23.65
C MET A 28 -4.21 9.07 22.64
N GLY A 29 -2.88 8.92 22.67
CA GLY A 29 -2.12 8.16 21.67
C GLY A 29 -2.48 6.68 21.58
N GLY A 30 -2.95 6.07 22.68
CA GLY A 30 -3.38 4.67 22.69
C GLY A 30 -4.55 4.38 21.73
N TRP A 31 -5.55 5.29 21.69
CA TRP A 31 -6.65 5.16 20.74
C TRP A 31 -6.22 5.48 19.31
N ALA A 32 -5.32 6.47 19.15
CA ALA A 32 -4.75 6.81 17.86
C ALA A 32 -4.01 5.62 17.20
N ALA A 33 -3.25 4.84 17.97
CA ALA A 33 -2.56 3.66 17.46
C ALA A 33 -3.54 2.56 17.03
N ARG A 34 -4.58 2.29 17.84
CA ARG A 34 -5.58 1.24 17.56
C ARG A 34 -6.41 1.56 16.31
N LYS A 35 -6.87 2.79 16.15
CA LYS A 35 -7.64 3.18 14.96
C LYS A 35 -6.77 3.15 13.70
N ALA A 36 -5.49 3.51 13.81
CA ALA A 36 -4.55 3.44 12.68
C ALA A 36 -4.37 1.99 12.20
N LEU A 37 -4.13 1.05 13.12
CA LEU A 37 -4.06 -0.36 12.80
C LEU A 37 -5.35 -0.85 12.11
N ARG A 38 -6.51 -0.50 12.67
CA ARG A 38 -7.81 -0.89 12.10
C ARG A 38 -8.03 -0.36 10.69
N VAL A 39 -7.64 0.88 10.42
CA VAL A 39 -7.73 1.47 9.08
C VAL A 39 -6.81 0.72 8.10
N VAL A 40 -5.60 0.34 8.51
CA VAL A 40 -4.68 -0.45 7.69
C VAL A 40 -5.28 -1.82 7.34
N GLU A 41 -5.84 -2.54 8.30
CA GLU A 41 -6.53 -3.83 8.07
C GLU A 41 -7.65 -3.69 7.02
N HIS A 42 -8.45 -2.62 7.11
CA HIS A 42 -9.50 -2.36 6.13
C HIS A 42 -8.94 -2.02 4.74
N VAL A 43 -7.81 -1.30 4.66
CA VAL A 43 -7.16 -0.97 3.39
C VAL A 43 -6.58 -2.21 2.73
N GLU A 44 -5.98 -3.12 3.50
CA GLU A 44 -5.48 -4.41 2.98
C GLU A 44 -6.60 -5.21 2.30
N GLN A 45 -7.79 -5.27 2.91
CA GLN A 45 -8.96 -5.92 2.31
C GLN A 45 -9.41 -5.23 1.02
N VAL A 46 -9.45 -3.90 1.01
CA VAL A 46 -9.82 -3.13 -0.20
C VAL A 46 -8.83 -3.40 -1.33
N LEU A 47 -7.52 -3.39 -1.05
CA LEU A 47 -6.48 -3.69 -2.03
C LEU A 47 -6.56 -5.12 -2.54
N ALA A 48 -6.90 -6.09 -1.68
CA ALA A 48 -7.09 -7.48 -2.11
C ALA A 48 -8.27 -7.60 -3.10
N ILE A 49 -9.39 -6.94 -2.83
CA ILE A 49 -10.55 -6.91 -3.71
C ILE A 49 -10.22 -6.23 -5.04
N GLU A 50 -9.53 -5.09 -4.98
CA GLU A 50 -9.10 -4.35 -6.17
C GLU A 50 -8.17 -5.20 -7.05
N LEU A 51 -7.18 -5.87 -6.45
CA LEU A 51 -6.26 -6.74 -7.16
C LEU A 51 -6.97 -7.92 -7.82
N LEU A 52 -7.91 -8.55 -7.11
CA LEU A 52 -8.72 -9.65 -7.65
C LEU A 52 -9.58 -9.19 -8.83
N ALA A 53 -10.23 -8.02 -8.70
CA ALA A 53 -11.03 -7.41 -9.77
C ALA A 53 -10.16 -7.03 -10.99
N ALA A 54 -8.98 -6.46 -10.77
CA ALA A 54 -8.04 -6.11 -11.83
C ALA A 54 -7.55 -7.35 -12.59
N CYS A 55 -7.22 -8.44 -11.89
CA CYS A 55 -6.86 -9.71 -12.53
C CYS A 55 -8.02 -10.28 -13.36
N GLN A 56 -9.25 -10.12 -12.89
CA GLN A 56 -10.43 -10.50 -13.68
C GLN A 56 -10.63 -9.60 -14.91
N GLY A 57 -10.34 -8.29 -14.79
CA GLY A 57 -10.34 -7.38 -15.93
C GLY A 57 -9.33 -7.78 -17.01
N ILE A 58 -8.12 -8.21 -16.62
CA ILE A 58 -7.12 -8.76 -17.54
C ILE A 58 -7.66 -10.00 -18.26
N GLU A 59 -8.39 -10.87 -17.56
CA GLU A 59 -9.02 -12.06 -18.15
C GLU A 59 -9.98 -11.70 -19.29
N PHE A 60 -10.83 -10.70 -19.08
CA PHE A 60 -11.81 -10.27 -20.08
C PHE A 60 -11.17 -9.61 -21.31
N LEU A 61 -9.94 -9.13 -21.19
CA LEU A 61 -9.20 -8.49 -22.27
C LEU A 61 -8.32 -9.47 -23.06
N ARG A 62 -8.26 -10.76 -22.71
CA ARG A 62 -7.50 -11.75 -23.47
C ARG A 62 -8.00 -11.81 -24.93
N PRO A 63 -7.10 -11.88 -25.94
CA PRO A 63 -5.69 -12.25 -25.85
C PRO A 63 -4.70 -11.08 -25.64
N LEU A 64 -5.15 -9.88 -25.26
CA LEU A 64 -4.23 -8.79 -24.93
C LEU A 64 -3.35 -9.18 -23.72
N CYS A 65 -2.10 -8.73 -23.77
CA CYS A 65 -1.12 -8.94 -22.70
C CYS A 65 -0.69 -7.60 -22.12
N THR A 66 -0.52 -7.55 -20.80
CA THR A 66 0.05 -6.41 -20.09
C THR A 66 1.57 -6.53 -19.99
N THR A 67 2.19 -5.61 -19.26
CA THR A 67 3.63 -5.61 -19.02
C THR A 67 4.09 -6.84 -18.24
N THR A 68 5.34 -7.27 -18.45
CA THR A 68 5.93 -8.44 -17.80
C THR A 68 5.76 -8.49 -16.27
N PRO A 69 6.00 -7.42 -15.47
CA PRO A 69 5.78 -7.48 -14.02
C PRO A 69 4.32 -7.73 -13.66
N LEU A 70 3.37 -7.11 -14.39
CA LEU A 70 1.95 -7.25 -14.11
C LEU A 70 1.41 -8.62 -14.51
N GLU A 71 1.89 -9.21 -15.62
CA GLU A 71 1.56 -10.60 -15.98
C GLU A 71 2.03 -11.58 -14.90
N LYS A 72 3.23 -11.41 -14.34
CA LYS A 72 3.71 -12.25 -13.23
C LYS A 72 2.87 -12.10 -11.96
N VAL A 73 2.40 -10.89 -11.65
CA VAL A 73 1.49 -10.68 -10.52
C VAL A 73 0.13 -11.33 -10.79
N TYR A 74 -0.38 -11.21 -12.02
CA TYR A 74 -1.60 -11.90 -12.44
C TYR A 74 -1.46 -13.42 -12.30
N GLU A 75 -0.38 -14.01 -12.80
CA GLU A 75 -0.07 -15.45 -12.66
C GLU A 75 -0.04 -15.86 -11.18
N LEU A 76 0.63 -15.08 -10.33
CA LEU A 76 0.68 -15.32 -8.89
C LEU A 76 -0.72 -15.34 -8.27
N VAL A 77 -1.58 -14.36 -8.59
CA VAL A 77 -2.96 -14.32 -8.09
C VAL A 77 -3.76 -15.52 -8.60
N ARG A 78 -3.56 -15.94 -9.85
CA ARG A 78 -4.23 -17.12 -10.42
C ARG A 78 -3.84 -18.44 -9.77
N THR A 79 -2.72 -18.50 -9.03
CA THR A 79 -2.38 -19.68 -8.22
C THR A 79 -3.32 -19.89 -7.03
N VAL A 80 -3.93 -18.82 -6.50
CA VAL A 80 -4.82 -18.87 -5.32
C VAL A 80 -6.28 -18.63 -5.67
N ALA A 81 -6.57 -17.84 -6.70
CA ALA A 81 -7.93 -17.47 -7.09
C ALA A 81 -8.16 -17.69 -8.60
N LYS A 82 -9.01 -18.67 -8.92
CA LYS A 82 -9.35 -19.04 -10.31
C LYS A 82 -10.08 -17.90 -11.04
N PRO A 83 -10.01 -17.82 -12.38
CA PRO A 83 -10.85 -16.91 -13.16
C PRO A 83 -12.33 -17.00 -12.79
N TRP A 84 -13.02 -15.86 -12.81
CA TRP A 84 -14.43 -15.76 -12.47
C TRP A 84 -15.29 -16.07 -13.71
N ILE A 85 -15.74 -17.32 -13.84
CA ILE A 85 -16.57 -17.77 -14.96
C ILE A 85 -18.05 -17.83 -14.59
N LYS A 86 -18.34 -18.25 -13.37
CA LYS A 86 -19.68 -18.33 -12.79
C LYS A 86 -19.64 -17.87 -11.34
N ASP A 87 -20.77 -17.42 -10.86
CA ASP A 87 -20.88 -16.97 -9.48
C ASP A 87 -20.58 -18.09 -8.49
N ARG A 88 -19.79 -17.72 -7.49
CA ARG A 88 -19.38 -18.56 -6.37
C ARG A 88 -19.14 -17.68 -5.15
N PHE A 89 -18.89 -18.30 -4.01
CA PHE A 89 -18.59 -17.58 -2.79
C PHE A 89 -17.23 -16.86 -2.87
N MET A 90 -17.22 -15.54 -2.71
CA MET A 90 -16.02 -14.69 -2.90
C MET A 90 -15.10 -14.61 -1.69
N SER A 91 -15.59 -14.84 -0.46
CA SER A 91 -14.80 -14.55 0.76
C SER A 91 -13.46 -15.29 0.77
N ALA A 92 -13.47 -16.58 0.41
CA ALA A 92 -12.27 -17.40 0.38
C ALA A 92 -11.23 -16.87 -0.63
N ASP A 93 -11.66 -16.40 -1.81
CA ASP A 93 -10.77 -15.82 -2.81
C ASP A 93 -10.20 -14.47 -2.33
N ILE A 94 -11.03 -13.63 -1.71
CA ILE A 94 -10.59 -12.34 -1.14
C ILE A 94 -9.57 -12.56 -0.02
N GLU A 95 -9.84 -13.47 0.91
CA GLU A 95 -8.94 -13.81 2.02
C GLU A 95 -7.60 -14.39 1.52
N ALA A 96 -7.63 -15.26 0.52
CA ALA A 96 -6.43 -15.84 -0.07
C ALA A 96 -5.57 -14.77 -0.75
N VAL A 97 -6.18 -13.81 -1.48
CA VAL A 97 -5.46 -12.69 -2.10
C VAL A 97 -4.95 -11.71 -1.05
N GLN A 98 -5.72 -11.41 -0.01
CA GLN A 98 -5.27 -10.60 1.13
C GLN A 98 -4.03 -11.23 1.77
N ARG A 99 -4.01 -12.56 1.91
CA ARG A 99 -2.85 -13.27 2.45
C ARG A 99 -1.61 -13.12 1.57
N LEU A 100 -1.75 -13.11 0.24
CA LEU A 100 -0.61 -12.85 -0.67
C LEU A 100 0.00 -11.46 -0.46
N LEU A 101 -0.84 -10.45 -0.18
CA LEU A 101 -0.39 -9.09 0.12
C LEU A 101 0.34 -9.02 1.47
N LEU A 102 -0.22 -9.63 2.51
CA LEU A 102 0.36 -9.70 3.86
C LEU A 102 1.70 -10.45 3.87
N ASP A 103 1.79 -11.56 3.15
CA ASP A 103 3.02 -12.34 2.99
C ASP A 103 4.04 -11.62 2.06
N GLN A 104 3.71 -10.42 1.56
CA GLN A 104 4.53 -9.61 0.64
C GLN A 104 4.94 -10.32 -0.65
N LYS A 105 4.22 -11.37 -1.06
CA LYS A 105 4.57 -12.13 -2.28
C LYS A 105 4.41 -11.29 -3.54
N VAL A 106 3.36 -10.46 -3.59
CA VAL A 106 3.12 -9.52 -4.70
C VAL A 106 4.26 -8.51 -4.80
N TRP A 107 4.70 -7.95 -3.66
CA TRP A 107 5.86 -7.06 -3.63
C TRP A 107 7.13 -7.78 -4.07
N GLY A 108 7.36 -9.01 -3.63
CA GLY A 108 8.52 -9.81 -4.04
C GLY A 108 8.60 -10.02 -5.56
N VAL A 109 7.46 -10.19 -6.23
CA VAL A 109 7.40 -10.29 -7.71
C VAL A 109 7.72 -8.96 -8.39
N ALA A 110 7.16 -7.85 -7.89
CA ALA A 110 7.31 -6.53 -8.51
C ALA A 110 8.66 -5.86 -8.22
N LYS A 111 9.23 -6.11 -7.04
CA LYS A 111 10.46 -5.48 -6.54
C LYS A 111 11.63 -5.45 -7.53
N PRO A 112 12.06 -6.55 -8.17
CA PRO A 112 13.20 -6.50 -9.09
C PRO A 112 12.96 -5.57 -10.29
N TYR A 113 11.71 -5.43 -10.74
CA TYR A 113 11.35 -4.53 -11.84
C TYR A 113 11.35 -3.07 -11.38
N ILE A 114 10.91 -2.80 -10.16
CA ILE A 114 10.93 -1.45 -9.56
C ILE A 114 12.37 -1.02 -9.29
N ASP A 115 13.22 -1.91 -8.78
CA ASP A 115 14.63 -1.63 -8.52
C ASP A 115 15.38 -1.37 -9.82
N LYS A 116 15.11 -2.17 -10.86
CA LYS A 116 15.61 -1.91 -12.22
C LYS A 116 15.17 -0.53 -12.72
N TYR A 117 13.88 -0.21 -12.63
CA TYR A 117 13.34 1.09 -13.04
C TYR A 117 14.03 2.25 -12.31
N LYS A 118 14.24 2.15 -11.00
CA LYS A 118 14.96 3.18 -10.21
C LYS A 118 16.43 3.32 -10.60
N SER A 119 17.08 2.23 -11.01
CA SER A 119 18.47 2.26 -11.44
C SER A 119 18.66 2.87 -12.83
N GLU A 120 17.71 2.63 -13.75
CA GLU A 120 17.72 3.16 -15.12
C GLU A 120 17.21 4.60 -15.18
N TYR A 121 16.22 4.92 -14.35
CA TYR A 121 15.65 6.25 -14.17
C TYR A 121 16.02 6.77 -12.78
N ILE A 122 17.29 7.15 -12.61
CA ILE A 122 17.67 8.06 -11.54
C ILE A 122 16.81 9.31 -11.76
N PRO A 123 16.08 9.81 -10.75
CA PRO A 123 15.42 11.09 -10.87
C PRO A 123 16.51 12.16 -10.98
N GLU A 124 16.96 12.44 -12.21
CA GLU A 124 17.74 13.62 -12.52
C GLU A 124 16.93 14.82 -12.02
N SER A 125 17.43 15.41 -10.92
CA SER A 125 17.06 16.72 -10.41
C SER A 125 15.55 17.02 -10.44
N ARG A 126 14.79 16.52 -9.46
CA ARG A 126 13.79 17.45 -8.91
C ARG A 126 14.62 18.62 -8.37
N PRO A 127 14.50 19.85 -8.89
CA PRO A 127 15.12 20.98 -8.21
C PRO A 127 14.66 20.92 -6.76
N SER A 128 15.61 20.98 -5.82
CA SER A 128 15.29 21.03 -4.40
C SER A 128 14.27 22.15 -4.23
N SER A 129 13.05 21.80 -3.79
CA SER A 129 12.12 22.82 -3.36
C SER A 129 12.85 23.66 -2.31
N PRO A 130 12.83 25.01 -2.39
CA PRO A 130 13.46 25.84 -1.37
C PRO A 130 12.91 25.57 0.04
N THR A 131 11.79 24.86 0.16
CA THR A 131 11.17 24.42 1.41
C THR A 131 11.45 22.95 1.79
N ALA A 132 12.13 22.17 0.93
CA ALA A 132 12.43 20.77 1.21
C ALA A 132 13.76 20.66 1.98
N PHE A 133 13.67 20.30 3.25
CA PHE A 133 14.83 19.97 4.07
C PHE A 133 15.29 18.54 3.71
N SER A 134 16.54 18.38 3.27
CA SER A 134 17.17 17.08 3.05
C SER A 134 18.35 16.92 4.02
N LEU A 135 18.48 15.73 4.61
CA LEU A 135 19.57 15.37 5.53
C LEU A 135 20.79 14.77 4.80
N ASP A 136 20.72 14.57 3.49
CA ASP A 136 21.82 13.96 2.73
C ASP A 136 22.83 15.03 2.26
N PRO A 137 24.15 14.79 2.41
CA PRO A 137 25.16 15.70 1.88
C PRO A 137 25.12 15.72 0.35
N PRO A 138 25.41 16.87 -0.29
CA PRO A 138 25.33 16.99 -1.75
C PRO A 138 26.35 16.04 -2.41
N SER A 139 25.85 15.14 -3.26
CA SER A 139 26.68 14.25 -4.06
C SER A 139 27.50 15.06 -5.07
N SER A 140 28.83 14.98 -5.01
CA SER A 140 29.71 15.69 -5.96
C SER A 140 29.50 15.18 -7.39
N PRO A 141 29.52 16.05 -8.42
CA PRO A 141 29.43 15.60 -9.80
C PRO A 141 30.70 14.83 -10.19
N ARG A 142 30.57 13.55 -10.53
CA ARG A 142 31.63 12.81 -11.23
C ARG A 142 31.88 13.52 -12.57
N LYS A 143 33.06 14.12 -12.73
CA LYS A 143 33.55 14.52 -14.04
C LYS A 143 33.74 13.26 -14.88
N LEU A 144 32.97 13.14 -15.95
CA LEU A 144 33.26 12.23 -17.05
C LEU A 144 34.48 12.79 -17.78
N LEU A 145 35.55 11.99 -17.82
CA LEU A 145 36.63 12.06 -18.81
C LEU A 145 36.46 10.84 -19.72
#